data_AF-A0AAV6W5Y8-F1
#
_entry.id   AF-A0AAV6W5Y8-F1
#
_cell.length_a   1.000
_cell.length_b   1.000
_cell.length_c   1.000
_cell.angle_alpha   90.00
_cell.angle_beta   90.00
_cell.angle_gamma   90.00
#
_symmetry.space_group_name_H-M   'P 1'
#
loop_
_entity.id
_entity.type
_entity.pdbx_description
1 polymer ?
#
loop_
_entity_poly.entity_id
_entity_poly.type
_entity_poly.pdbx_seq_one_letter_code
_entity_poly.pdbx_strand_id
1 'polypeptide(L)'
;MSNLDSADHGSASKPQPPPSRYESQKRRDWNTFGQYLKNQRPPVSLSHCNCNHVLEFLRYLDQFGKTKVHLHGCMFFGQPDPPAPCTCPLRQAWGSLDALIGRLRAAYEEHGGSPETNPFGNGAIRLYLREVKECQAKARGIPYKKKKKKISNRPLIKPHDEMIKNPN
;
A
#
# COMPACT_ATOMS: atom_id res chain seq x y z
N MET A 1 -32.68 -62.74 12.07
CA MET A 1 -32.61 -61.32 12.48
C MET A 1 -31.24 -60.78 12.08
N SER A 2 -31.18 -59.85 11.14
CA SER A 2 -29.94 -59.23 10.66
C SER A 2 -30.15 -57.71 10.66
N ASN A 3 -29.56 -57.03 11.65
CA ASN A 3 -29.51 -55.56 11.67
C ASN A 3 -28.08 -55.14 11.33
N LEU A 4 -27.92 -54.50 10.17
CA LEU A 4 -26.78 -53.63 9.85
C LEU A 4 -27.08 -52.26 10.45
N ASP A 5 -26.28 -51.83 11.42
CA ASP A 5 -26.32 -50.46 11.93
C ASP A 5 -25.36 -49.60 11.08
N SER A 6 -25.90 -48.53 10.50
CA SER A 6 -25.19 -47.61 9.62
C SER A 6 -24.45 -46.56 10.44
N ALA A 7 -23.12 -46.53 10.31
CA ALA A 7 -22.28 -45.50 10.93
C ALA A 7 -22.38 -44.16 10.16
N ASP A 8 -23.08 -43.21 10.77
CA ASP A 8 -23.14 -41.79 10.43
C ASP A 8 -21.72 -41.17 10.43
N HIS A 9 -21.29 -40.65 9.27
CA HIS A 9 -20.06 -39.87 9.12
C HIS A 9 -20.38 -38.38 9.21
N GLY A 10 -20.43 -37.85 10.43
CA GLY A 10 -20.44 -36.42 10.68
C GLY A 10 -19.16 -35.75 10.16
N SER A 11 -19.29 -34.98 9.07
CA SER A 11 -18.22 -34.16 8.52
C SER A 11 -17.90 -32.99 9.46
N ALA A 12 -16.91 -33.18 10.33
CA ALA A 12 -16.38 -32.12 11.19
C ALA A 12 -15.65 -31.06 10.34
N SER A 13 -16.29 -29.91 10.14
CA SER A 13 -15.65 -28.73 9.53
C SER A 13 -14.52 -28.24 10.43
N LYS A 14 -13.27 -28.46 10.03
CA LYS A 14 -12.09 -27.92 10.72
C LYS A 14 -12.17 -26.38 10.75
N PRO A 15 -11.92 -25.73 11.90
CA PRO A 15 -11.86 -24.27 11.96
C PRO A 15 -10.74 -23.76 11.05
N GLN A 16 -11.11 -22.87 10.12
CA GLN A 16 -10.15 -22.25 9.21
C GLN A 16 -9.14 -21.43 10.02
N PRO A 17 -7.83 -21.49 9.67
CA PRO A 17 -6.82 -20.68 10.35
C PRO A 17 -7.17 -19.18 10.22
N PRO A 18 -6.85 -18.36 11.25
CA PRO A 18 -7.16 -16.95 11.21
C PRO A 18 -6.47 -16.29 10.01
N PRO A 19 -7.13 -15.32 9.34
CA PRO A 19 -6.59 -14.66 8.17
C PRO A 19 -5.27 -13.96 8.53
N SER A 20 -4.35 -13.92 7.57
CA SER A 20 -3.07 -13.24 7.76
C SER A 20 -3.27 -11.78 8.20
N ARG A 21 -2.27 -11.19 8.85
CA ARG A 21 -2.28 -9.77 9.23
C ARG A 21 -2.60 -8.87 8.03
N TYR A 22 -2.06 -9.22 6.86
CA TYR A 22 -2.30 -8.48 5.62
C TYR A 22 -3.77 -8.58 5.20
N GLU A 23 -4.33 -9.78 5.18
CA GLU A 23 -5.74 -10.03 4.81
C GLU A 23 -6.71 -9.30 5.73
N SER A 24 -6.46 -9.37 7.04
CA SER A 24 -7.26 -8.63 8.03
C SER A 24 -7.20 -7.12 7.80
N GLN A 25 -6.03 -6.58 7.45
CA GLN A 25 -5.89 -5.15 7.17
C GLN A 25 -6.59 -4.75 5.87
N LYS A 26 -6.42 -5.53 4.80
CA LYS A 26 -7.07 -5.30 3.51
C LYS A 26 -8.59 -5.28 3.64
N ARG A 27 -9.17 -6.24 4.37
CA ARG A 27 -10.60 -6.29 4.66
C ARG A 27 -11.10 -5.05 5.43
N ARG A 28 -10.35 -4.58 6.43
CA ARG A 28 -10.72 -3.35 7.17
C ARG A 28 -10.70 -2.13 6.28
N ASP A 29 -9.67 -2.00 5.45
CA ASP A 29 -9.52 -0.88 4.55
C ASP A 29 -10.64 -0.86 3.49
N TRP A 30 -10.95 -2.03 2.93
CA TRP A 30 -12.07 -2.21 2.00
C TRP A 30 -13.41 -1.81 2.63
N ASN A 31 -13.70 -2.29 3.84
CA ASN A 31 -14.93 -1.94 4.55
C ASN A 31 -14.99 -0.44 4.85
N THR A 32 -13.87 0.17 5.23
CA THR A 32 -13.78 1.61 5.49
C THR A 32 -14.07 2.41 4.23
N PHE A 33 -13.51 2.00 3.09
CA PHE A 33 -13.78 2.64 1.80
C PHE A 33 -15.25 2.48 1.37
N GLY A 34 -15.81 1.27 1.50
CA GLY A 34 -17.22 1.02 1.22
C GLY A 34 -18.15 1.88 2.09
N GLN A 35 -17.83 2.04 3.38
CA GLN A 35 -18.57 2.94 4.26
C GLN A 35 -18.45 4.41 3.86
N TYR A 36 -17.25 4.84 3.46
CA TYR A 36 -17.03 6.19 2.94
C TYR A 36 -17.92 6.49 1.72
N LEU A 37 -18.04 5.54 0.78
CA LEU A 37 -18.91 5.70 -0.40
C LEU A 37 -20.40 5.79 -0.04
N LYS A 38 -20.85 4.97 0.92
CA LYS A 38 -22.24 5.01 1.42
C LYS A 38 -22.58 6.33 2.11
N ASN A 39 -21.59 6.97 2.73
CA ASN A 39 -21.76 8.24 3.43
C ASN A 39 -21.71 9.47 2.50
N GLN A 40 -21.44 9.29 1.21
CA GLN A 40 -21.51 10.37 0.22
C GLN A 40 -22.94 10.90 0.07
N ARG A 41 -23.06 12.14 -0.44
CA ARG A 41 -24.35 12.77 -0.73
C ARG A 41 -24.38 13.23 -2.19
N PRO A 42 -25.00 12.45 -3.11
CA PRO A 42 -25.71 11.19 -2.88
C PRO A 42 -24.77 9.99 -2.61
N PRO A 43 -25.27 8.90 -1.97
CA PRO A 43 -24.47 7.69 -1.78
C PRO A 43 -23.99 7.10 -3.10
N VAL A 44 -22.75 6.62 -3.12
CA VAL A 44 -22.11 6.06 -4.32
C VAL A 44 -22.04 4.54 -4.20
N SER A 45 -22.55 3.81 -5.19
CA SER A 45 -22.34 2.36 -5.29
C SER A 45 -20.93 2.06 -5.82
N LEU A 46 -20.38 0.89 -5.50
CA LEU A 46 -19.07 0.47 -6.02
C LEU A 46 -19.03 0.44 -7.56
N SER A 47 -20.14 0.10 -8.22
CA SER A 47 -20.25 0.11 -9.69
C SER A 47 -20.11 1.51 -10.31
N HIS A 48 -20.45 2.57 -9.57
CA HIS A 48 -20.31 3.97 -10.00
C HIS A 48 -19.07 4.63 -9.39
N CYS A 49 -18.28 3.89 -8.61
CA CYS A 49 -17.03 4.38 -8.07
C CYS A 49 -16.03 4.62 -9.21
N ASN A 50 -15.32 5.75 -9.15
CA ASN A 50 -14.30 6.13 -10.11
C ASN A 50 -13.12 6.76 -9.37
N CYS A 51 -12.07 7.15 -10.09
CA CYS A 51 -10.85 7.66 -9.48
C CYS A 51 -11.04 8.94 -8.66
N ASN A 52 -12.04 9.78 -8.96
CA ASN A 52 -12.29 10.99 -8.18
C ASN A 52 -12.76 10.66 -6.76
N HIS A 53 -13.67 9.68 -6.61
CA HIS A 53 -14.09 9.20 -5.28
C HIS A 53 -12.92 8.64 -4.47
N VAL A 54 -11.96 7.98 -5.13
CA VAL A 54 -10.74 7.50 -4.49
C VAL A 54 -9.85 8.67 -4.05
N LEU A 55 -9.65 9.69 -4.90
CA LEU A 55 -8.87 10.87 -4.54
C LEU A 55 -9.48 11.63 -3.34
N GLU A 56 -10.80 11.79 -3.34
CA GLU A 56 -11.49 12.42 -2.21
C GLU A 56 -11.39 11.58 -0.95
N PHE A 57 -11.49 10.26 -1.05
CA PHE A 57 -11.26 9.37 0.08
C PHE A 57 -9.85 9.55 0.66
N LEU A 58 -8.81 9.61 -0.17
CA LEU A 58 -7.44 9.83 0.29
C LEU A 58 -7.27 11.18 1.00
N ARG A 59 -7.98 12.23 0.55
CA ARG A 59 -7.99 13.54 1.22
C ARG A 59 -8.79 13.52 2.52
N TYR A 60 -9.90 12.80 2.55
CA TYR A 60 -10.70 12.59 3.75
C TYR A 60 -9.87 11.93 4.88
N LEU A 61 -8.99 10.99 4.53
CA LEU A 61 -8.11 10.34 5.51
C LEU A 61 -7.11 11.29 6.19
N ASP A 62 -6.80 12.45 5.60
CA ASP A 62 -5.92 13.44 6.23
C ASP A 62 -6.49 13.99 7.55
N GLN A 63 -7.82 13.95 7.76
CA GLN A 63 -8.46 14.34 9.01
C GLN A 63 -8.01 13.48 10.20
N PHE A 64 -7.59 12.24 9.93
CA PHE A 64 -7.09 11.28 10.92
C PHE A 64 -5.56 11.10 10.81
N GLY A 65 -4.90 12.01 10.10
CA GLY A 65 -3.46 12.01 9.88
C GLY A 65 -2.69 12.20 11.18
N LYS A 66 -1.50 11.60 11.26
CA LYS A 66 -0.57 11.76 12.39
C LYS A 66 0.75 12.42 11.99
N THR A 67 0.97 12.66 10.70
CA THR A 67 2.21 13.25 10.20
C THR A 67 2.03 14.75 10.03
N LYS A 68 2.87 15.56 10.68
CA LYS A 68 2.95 17.01 10.40
C LYS A 68 3.52 17.23 9.00
N VAL A 69 2.80 17.96 8.16
CA VAL A 69 3.25 18.33 6.80
C VAL A 69 3.31 19.85 6.71
N HIS A 70 4.53 20.39 6.72
CA HIS A 70 4.76 21.82 6.63
C HIS A 70 4.33 22.38 5.28
N LEU A 71 3.52 23.44 5.29
CA LEU A 71 3.15 24.19 4.09
C LEU A 71 4.33 25.04 3.61
N HIS A 72 4.38 25.40 2.33
CA HIS A 72 5.51 26.12 1.74
C HIS A 72 5.84 27.45 2.45
N GLY A 73 4.84 28.16 2.97
CA GLY A 73 5.03 29.40 3.75
C GLY A 73 5.37 29.19 5.23
N CYS A 74 5.55 27.95 5.69
CA CYS A 74 5.93 27.68 7.07
C CYS A 74 7.43 27.95 7.28
N MET A 75 7.79 28.65 8.35
CA MET A 75 9.19 28.90 8.72
C MET A 75 10.00 27.62 8.97
N PHE A 76 9.33 26.50 9.25
CA PHE A 76 9.94 25.18 9.45
C PHE A 76 9.93 24.31 8.19
N PHE A 77 9.48 24.83 7.04
CA PHE A 77 9.47 24.07 5.80
C PHE A 77 10.89 23.65 5.42
N GLY A 78 11.12 22.35 5.26
CA GLY A 78 12.45 21.83 4.95
C GLY A 78 13.37 21.67 6.16
N GLN A 79 12.85 21.79 7.39
CA GLN A 79 13.62 21.51 8.61
C GLN A 79 13.27 20.12 9.17
N PRO A 80 14.24 19.19 9.30
CA PRO A 80 13.98 17.84 9.81
C PRO A 80 13.57 17.79 11.29
N ASP A 81 14.11 18.71 12.10
CA ASP A 81 13.88 18.78 13.54
C ASP A 81 13.54 20.23 13.93
N PRO A 82 12.27 20.63 13.76
CA PRO A 82 11.86 22.01 14.02
C PRO A 82 11.88 22.31 15.52
N PRO A 83 12.52 23.41 15.96
CA PRO A 83 12.72 23.73 17.37
C PRO A 83 11.45 24.19 18.11
N ALA A 84 10.34 24.39 17.39
CA ALA A 84 9.08 24.87 17.94
C ALA A 84 7.88 24.32 17.13
N PRO A 85 6.67 24.25 17.73
CA PRO A 85 5.47 23.78 17.05
C PRO A 85 4.97 24.76 15.98
N CYS A 86 4.17 24.26 15.03
CA CYS A 86 3.45 25.08 14.05
C CYS A 86 2.02 24.61 13.79
N THR A 87 1.25 25.51 13.20
CA THR A 87 -0.17 25.34 12.83
C THR A 87 -0.36 24.53 11.54
N CYS A 88 0.72 23.99 10.95
CA CYS A 88 0.60 23.16 9.76
C CYS A 88 -0.28 21.91 10.03
N PRO A 89 -1.04 21.46 9.03
CA PRO A 89 -1.97 20.35 9.21
C PRO A 89 -1.25 19.03 9.49
N LEU A 90 -1.93 18.14 10.20
CA LEU A 90 -1.59 16.72 10.22
C LEU A 90 -2.23 16.05 9.01
N ARG A 91 -1.50 15.12 8.41
CA ARG A 91 -1.91 14.38 7.21
C ARG A 91 -1.47 12.93 7.31
N GLN A 92 -1.97 12.08 6.42
CA GLN A 92 -1.48 10.72 6.30
C GLN A 92 -0.04 10.72 5.77
N ALA A 93 0.78 9.81 6.26
CA ALA A 93 2.10 9.61 5.68
C ALA A 93 1.96 9.02 4.28
N TRP A 94 2.79 9.47 3.34
CA TRP A 94 2.80 8.96 1.96
C TRP A 94 2.84 7.42 1.91
N GLY A 95 3.72 6.78 2.69
CA GLY A 95 3.85 5.33 2.70
C GLY A 95 2.59 4.59 3.18
N SER A 96 1.80 5.21 4.08
CA SER A 96 0.53 4.65 4.52
C SER A 96 -0.52 4.71 3.41
N LEU A 97 -0.59 5.82 2.66
CA LEU A 97 -1.50 5.97 1.52
C LEU A 97 -1.15 5.02 0.37
N ASP A 98 0.13 4.88 0.06
CA ASP A 98 0.61 3.98 -1.00
C ASP A 98 0.28 2.52 -0.68
N ALA A 99 0.56 2.08 0.56
CA ALA A 99 0.22 0.74 1.01
C ALA A 99 -1.30 0.49 1.06
N LEU A 100 -2.10 1.50 1.44
CA LEU A 100 -3.56 1.44 1.42
C LEU A 100 -4.08 1.23 -0.01
N ILE A 101 -3.60 2.02 -0.97
CA ILE A 101 -4.00 1.88 -2.38
C ILE A 101 -3.62 0.51 -2.93
N GLY A 102 -2.45 -0.02 -2.58
CA GLY A 102 -2.07 -1.39 -2.95
C GLY A 102 -3.06 -2.44 -2.44
N ARG A 103 -3.48 -2.33 -1.17
CA ARG A 103 -4.49 -3.23 -0.58
C ARG A 103 -5.86 -3.07 -1.22
N LEU A 104 -6.30 -1.85 -1.50
CA LEU A 104 -7.61 -1.60 -2.13
C LEU A 104 -7.66 -2.07 -3.59
N ARG A 105 -6.55 -2.00 -4.33
CA ARG A 105 -6.45 -2.61 -5.67
C ARG A 105 -6.70 -4.12 -5.60
N ALA A 106 -5.98 -4.81 -4.72
CA ALA A 106 -6.13 -6.25 -4.54
C ALA A 106 -7.54 -6.63 -4.05
N ALA A 107 -8.11 -5.86 -3.12
CA ALA A 107 -9.46 -6.08 -2.63
C ALA A 107 -10.51 -5.94 -3.77
N TYR A 108 -10.35 -4.94 -4.64
CA TYR A 108 -11.25 -4.74 -5.77
C TYR A 108 -11.27 -5.96 -6.71
N GLU A 109 -10.10 -6.54 -7.00
CA GLU A 109 -9.98 -7.72 -7.85
C GLU A 109 -10.60 -8.97 -7.21
N GLU A 110 -10.40 -9.16 -5.91
CA GLU A 110 -11.04 -10.27 -5.16
C GLU A 110 -12.57 -10.14 -5.06
N HIS A 111 -13.10 -8.92 -5.17
CA HIS A 111 -14.53 -8.66 -5.24
C HIS A 111 -15.09 -8.66 -6.67
N GLY A 112 -14.37 -9.27 -7.62
CA GLY A 112 -14.83 -9.49 -8.99
C GLY A 112 -14.56 -8.34 -9.95
N GLY A 113 -13.83 -7.32 -9.51
CA GLY A 113 -13.40 -6.23 -10.37
C GLY A 113 -12.23 -6.62 -11.30
N SER A 114 -12.18 -6.07 -12.50
CA SER A 114 -11.04 -6.30 -13.40
C SER A 114 -9.92 -5.27 -13.17
N PRO A 115 -8.64 -5.62 -13.43
CA PRO A 115 -7.53 -4.66 -13.35
C PRO A 115 -7.72 -3.42 -14.23
N GLU A 116 -8.34 -3.56 -15.39
CA GLU A 116 -8.57 -2.48 -16.37
C GLU A 116 -9.60 -1.46 -15.89
N THR A 117 -10.62 -1.93 -15.16
CA THR A 117 -11.69 -1.09 -14.60
C THR A 117 -11.39 -0.60 -13.19
N ASN A 118 -10.24 -1.00 -12.63
CA ASN A 118 -9.89 -0.74 -11.24
C ASN A 118 -9.69 0.77 -10.97
N PRO A 119 -10.56 1.42 -10.17
CA PRO A 119 -10.47 2.87 -9.93
C PRO A 119 -9.21 3.25 -9.13
N PHE A 120 -8.70 2.33 -8.32
CA PHE A 120 -7.46 2.51 -7.57
C PHE A 120 -6.22 2.37 -8.48
N GLY A 121 -6.35 1.66 -9.61
CA GLY A 121 -5.33 1.49 -10.65
C GLY A 121 -5.11 2.73 -11.53
N ASN A 122 -6.03 3.70 -11.49
CA ASN A 122 -6.05 4.84 -12.39
C ASN A 122 -4.78 5.73 -12.28
N GLY A 123 -4.34 6.27 -13.43
CA GLY A 123 -3.16 7.13 -13.53
C GLY A 123 -3.20 8.37 -12.63
N ALA A 124 -4.38 8.97 -12.44
CA ALA A 124 -4.55 10.12 -11.55
C ALA A 124 -4.19 9.80 -10.09
N ILE A 125 -4.45 8.57 -9.62
CA ILE A 125 -4.07 8.12 -8.28
C ILE A 125 -2.55 8.04 -8.16
N ARG A 126 -1.88 7.56 -9.21
CA ARG A 126 -0.41 7.46 -9.25
C ARG A 126 0.25 8.84 -9.24
N LEU A 127 -0.31 9.80 -9.97
CA LEU A 127 0.16 11.19 -9.98
C LEU A 127 -0.01 11.84 -8.60
N TYR A 128 -1.20 11.71 -8.01
CA TYR A 128 -1.47 12.20 -6.65
C TYR A 128 -0.48 11.64 -5.62
N LEU A 129 -0.24 10.32 -5.60
CA LEU A 129 0.71 9.71 -4.67
C LEU A 129 2.15 10.21 -4.89
N ARG A 130 2.55 10.50 -6.15
CA ARG A 130 3.85 11.09 -6.46
C ARG A 130 3.96 12.51 -5.91
N GLU A 131 2.95 13.35 -6.12
CA GLU A 131 2.91 14.71 -5.61
C GLU A 131 2.96 14.73 -4.08
N VAL A 132 2.17 13.88 -3.41
CA VAL A 132 2.20 13.74 -1.95
C VAL A 132 3.60 13.33 -1.46
N LYS A 133 4.25 12.38 -2.14
CA LYS A 133 5.62 11.97 -1.81
C LYS A 133 6.60 13.13 -1.88
N GLU A 134 6.55 13.91 -2.95
CA GLU A 134 7.44 15.04 -3.17
C GLU A 134 7.19 16.17 -2.17
N CYS A 135 5.92 16.52 -1.94
CA CYS A 135 5.53 17.52 -0.96
C CYS A 135 5.99 17.15 0.47
N GLN A 136 5.78 15.89 0.89
CA GLN A 136 6.22 15.45 2.21
C GLN A 136 7.74 15.35 2.33
N ALA A 137 8.45 14.94 1.28
CA ALA A 137 9.90 14.90 1.27
C ALA A 137 10.51 16.31 1.41
N LYS A 138 9.99 17.28 0.65
CA LYS A 138 10.40 18.69 0.74
C LYS A 138 10.08 19.27 2.12
N ALA A 139 8.88 19.04 2.63
CA ALA A 139 8.43 19.56 3.92
C ALA A 139 9.29 19.07 5.11
N ARG A 140 9.74 17.81 5.08
CA ARG A 140 10.60 17.21 6.12
C ARG A 140 12.08 17.59 6.01
N GLY A 141 12.50 18.25 4.94
CA GLY A 141 13.89 18.66 4.80
C GLY A 141 14.90 17.53 4.63
N ILE A 142 14.45 16.30 4.31
CA ILE A 142 15.37 15.17 4.13
C ILE A 142 16.23 15.49 2.90
N PRO A 143 17.55 15.74 3.04
CA PRO A 143 18.39 15.97 1.90
C PRO A 143 18.36 14.71 1.04
N TYR A 144 18.05 14.85 -0.24
CA TYR A 144 18.08 13.74 -1.19
C TYR A 144 19.53 13.31 -1.42
N LYS A 145 20.17 12.67 -0.44
CA LYS A 145 21.40 11.91 -0.68
C LYS A 145 21.00 10.69 -1.49
N LYS A 146 21.13 10.77 -2.83
CA LYS A 146 21.18 9.58 -3.68
C LYS A 146 22.21 8.65 -3.07
N LYS A 147 21.78 7.57 -2.39
CA LYS A 147 22.67 6.43 -2.14
C LYS A 147 23.03 5.88 -3.52
N LYS A 148 24.19 6.27 -4.06
CA LYS A 148 24.83 5.55 -5.17
C LYS A 148 24.90 4.09 -4.69
N LYS A 149 24.21 3.18 -5.37
CA LYS A 149 24.43 1.74 -5.20
C LYS A 149 25.93 1.54 -5.40
N LYS A 150 26.67 1.18 -4.35
CA LYS A 150 27.96 0.54 -4.53
C LYS A 150 27.66 -0.75 -5.28
N ILE A 151 27.98 -0.79 -6.56
CA ILE A 151 28.15 -2.04 -7.28
C ILE A 151 29.26 -2.75 -6.49
N SER A 152 28.87 -3.69 -5.64
CA SER A 152 29.81 -4.63 -5.06
C SER A 152 30.34 -5.43 -6.25
N ASN A 153 31.58 -5.15 -6.65
CA ASN A 153 32.37 -6.03 -7.51
C ASN A 153 32.41 -7.39 -6.81
N ARG A 154 31.48 -8.27 -7.18
CA ARG A 154 31.64 -9.70 -6.96
C ARG A 154 32.61 -10.15 -8.06
N PRO A 155 33.80 -10.70 -7.71
CA PRO A 155 34.70 -11.21 -8.73
C PRO A 155 33.98 -12.33 -9.48
N LEU A 156 33.95 -12.24 -10.81
CA LEU A 156 33.53 -13.32 -11.68
C LEU A 156 34.51 -14.49 -11.45
N ILE A 157 34.03 -15.58 -10.86
CA ILE A 157 34.74 -16.86 -10.88
C ILE A 157 34.72 -17.32 -12.35
N LYS A 158 35.87 -17.31 -13.02
CA LYS A 158 36.04 -17.93 -14.33
C LYS A 158 36.17 -19.45 -14.12
N PRO A 159 35.47 -20.30 -14.90
CA PRO A 159 35.75 -21.72 -14.90
C PRO A 159 37.12 -21.96 -15.53
N HIS A 160 37.93 -22.78 -14.87
CA HIS A 160 39.24 -23.23 -15.33
C HIS A 160 39.03 -24.44 -16.25
N ASP A 161 39.16 -24.22 -17.56
CA ASP A 161 39.21 -25.29 -18.56
C ASP A 161 40.68 -25.69 -18.78
N GLU A 162 40.93 -27.00 -18.71
CA GLU A 162 42.23 -27.64 -18.93
C GLU A 162 42.71 -27.48 -20.37
N MET A 163 43.97 -27.10 -20.59
CA MET A 163 44.78 -27.58 -21.72
C MET A 163 46.28 -27.62 -21.35
N ILE A 164 46.76 -28.84 -21.08
CA ILE A 164 48.00 -29.48 -21.55
C ILE A 164 49.18 -28.55 -21.94
N LYS A 165 50.32 -28.67 -21.24
CA LYS A 165 51.64 -29.07 -21.83
C LYS A 165 52.73 -29.23 -20.77
N ASN A 166 53.33 -30.43 -20.77
CA ASN A 166 54.58 -30.81 -20.14
C ASN A 166 55.77 -30.04 -20.77
N PRO A 167 56.83 -29.70 -20.03
CA PRO A 167 58.05 -30.54 -20.01
C PRO A 167 58.66 -30.61 -18.59
N ASN A 168 59.35 -31.67 -18.17
CA ASN A 168 60.52 -32.34 -18.72
C ASN A 168 60.64 -33.72 -18.07
#